data_AF-A0A1A3QLE3-F1
#
_entry.id   AF-A0A1A3QLE3-F1
#
_cell.length_a   1.000
_cell.length_b   1.000
_cell.length_c   1.000
_cell.angle_alpha   90.00
_cell.angle_beta   90.00
_cell.angle_gamma   90.00
#
_symmetry.space_group_name_H-M   'P 1'
#
loop_
_entity.id
_entity.type
_entity.pdbx_description
1 polymer ?
#
loop_
_entity_poly.entity_id
_entity_poly.type
_entity_poly.pdbx_seq_one_letter_code
_entity_poly.pdbx_strand_id
1 'polypeptide(L)'
;MSVALNLTSRCSQAGAQALRLAADARDTYRAGAVLLRGSPFAVGWVAGWLTTEFPPHVVTGHALSRVSRPSIGRVGTSWASQKADEALTAALVECFGPDFRELVRHPAYVQSEGAPRGGLLRRPGPHRRYAAETSDISYGPGGSEHLLDIWRRHDLAPGRRAPVLIQVPGGAWAVNGKRHQAYTLMSHMAELGWICVSINYSKSPRCTFPTHLIDVKRAIAWVRENIADYGGDPDFIAVTGGSAGGHLASLAALTPNDPAFQPGFEDADTTVQAVAPYYGVYDFTDFENMHEMMLPFLEHFVLKSRYSENPERFRAASPITYAHGEAPPFFVLHGEKDELVPAGQARVFCAALRDAGAATVGYAELANAHHAFDITPTVRSRLAAGAVADFLGVVYGRRAGSLAHSLPLSATSAS
;
A
#
# COMPACT_ATOMS: atom_id res chain seq x y z
N MET A 1 15.45 -45.35 2.90
CA MET A 1 14.48 -45.06 1.82
C MET A 1 13.00 -45.35 2.17
N SER A 2 12.60 -45.49 3.45
CA SER A 2 11.19 -45.78 3.82
C SER A 2 10.42 -44.62 4.45
N VAL A 3 11.06 -43.47 4.71
CA VAL A 3 10.43 -42.31 5.37
C VAL A 3 9.99 -41.23 4.36
N ALA A 4 10.70 -41.10 3.23
CA ALA A 4 10.40 -40.12 2.17
C ALA A 4 9.11 -40.43 1.38
N LEU A 5 8.73 -41.72 1.28
CA LEU A 5 7.49 -42.16 0.62
C LEU A 5 6.22 -41.90 1.45
N ASN A 6 6.34 -41.72 2.76
CA ASN A 6 5.20 -41.53 3.66
C ASN A 6 4.74 -40.06 3.75
N LEU A 7 5.64 -39.10 3.46
CA LEU A 7 5.32 -37.67 3.43
C LEU A 7 4.63 -37.26 2.11
N THR A 8 5.11 -37.77 0.98
CA THR A 8 4.48 -37.55 -0.34
C THR A 8 3.07 -38.15 -0.43
N SER A 9 2.83 -39.31 0.19
CA SER A 9 1.50 -39.93 0.27
C SER A 9 0.52 -39.19 1.18
N ARG A 10 1.01 -38.47 2.21
CA ARG A 10 0.14 -37.68 3.10
C ARG A 10 -0.18 -36.30 2.53
N CYS A 11 0.77 -35.68 1.82
CA CYS A 11 0.53 -34.45 1.06
C CYS A 11 -0.47 -34.66 -0.10
N SER A 12 -0.43 -35.82 -0.76
CA SER A 12 -1.37 -36.14 -1.85
C SER A 12 -2.79 -36.40 -1.34
N GLN A 13 -2.96 -37.04 -0.17
CA GLN A 13 -4.28 -37.24 0.43
C GLN A 13 -4.88 -35.95 1.00
N ALA A 14 -4.08 -35.09 1.66
CA ALA A 14 -4.57 -33.79 2.14
C ALA A 14 -4.94 -32.84 1.00
N GLY A 15 -4.16 -32.82 -0.09
CA GLY A 15 -4.48 -32.08 -1.31
C GLY A 15 -5.74 -32.60 -2.00
N ALA A 16 -5.92 -33.92 -2.10
CA ALA A 16 -7.11 -34.54 -2.67
C ALA A 16 -8.38 -34.32 -1.82
N GLN A 17 -8.25 -34.24 -0.49
CA GLN A 17 -9.36 -33.99 0.43
C GLN A 17 -9.75 -32.49 0.45
N ALA A 18 -8.77 -31.58 0.30
CA ALA A 18 -9.02 -30.15 0.10
C ALA A 18 -9.72 -29.88 -1.26
N LEU A 19 -9.34 -30.60 -2.32
CA LEU A 19 -10.00 -30.54 -3.63
C LEU A 19 -11.44 -31.08 -3.60
N ARG A 20 -11.75 -32.09 -2.77
CA ARG A 20 -13.12 -32.59 -2.60
C ARG A 20 -14.02 -31.66 -1.78
N LEU A 21 -13.46 -30.93 -0.82
CA LEU A 21 -14.21 -29.92 -0.04
C LEU A 21 -14.44 -28.60 -0.80
N ALA A 22 -13.68 -28.35 -1.87
CA ALA A 22 -13.83 -27.17 -2.73
C ALA A 22 -15.01 -27.26 -3.73
N ALA A 23 -15.70 -28.40 -3.81
CA ALA A 23 -16.82 -28.62 -4.72
C ALA A 23 -18.16 -28.03 -4.23
N ASP A 24 -18.24 -27.60 -2.97
CA ASP A 24 -19.48 -27.06 -2.39
C ASP A 24 -19.30 -25.58 -2.01
N ALA A 25 -20.08 -24.72 -2.67
CA ALA A 25 -19.87 -23.26 -2.72
C ALA A 25 -20.11 -22.52 -1.38
N ARG A 26 -20.39 -23.23 -0.29
CA ARG A 26 -20.59 -22.66 1.06
C ARG A 26 -19.39 -22.75 2.00
N ASP A 27 -18.37 -23.57 1.68
CA ASP A 27 -17.25 -23.82 2.62
C ASP A 27 -15.85 -23.37 2.11
N THR A 28 -15.77 -22.66 0.98
CA THR A 28 -14.52 -22.10 0.44
C THR A 28 -13.84 -21.10 1.39
N TYR A 29 -14.60 -20.41 2.25
CA TYR A 29 -14.06 -19.52 3.29
C TYR A 29 -13.29 -20.31 4.38
N ARG A 30 -13.74 -21.52 4.70
CA ARG A 30 -13.03 -22.42 5.62
C ARG A 30 -11.83 -23.08 4.95
N ALA A 31 -11.91 -23.44 3.66
CA ALA A 31 -10.79 -24.04 2.94
C ALA A 31 -9.58 -23.09 2.83
N GLY A 32 -9.80 -21.80 2.53
CA GLY A 32 -8.74 -20.79 2.51
C GLY A 32 -8.17 -20.48 3.90
N ALA A 33 -9.02 -20.44 4.93
CA ALA A 33 -8.59 -20.24 6.32
C ALA A 33 -7.86 -21.47 6.89
N VAL A 34 -8.17 -22.69 6.44
CA VAL A 34 -7.49 -23.93 6.85
C VAL A 34 -6.12 -24.08 6.17
N LEU A 35 -5.99 -23.67 4.90
CA LEU A 35 -4.69 -23.58 4.23
C LEU A 35 -3.74 -22.58 4.93
N LEU A 36 -4.28 -21.49 5.49
CA LEU A 36 -3.51 -20.50 6.27
C LEU A 36 -3.29 -20.89 7.74
N ARG A 37 -4.22 -21.60 8.39
CA ARG A 37 -4.09 -21.99 9.81
C ARG A 37 -3.29 -23.29 10.05
N GLY A 38 -3.15 -24.14 9.04
CA GLY A 38 -2.42 -25.42 9.14
C GLY A 38 -1.01 -25.40 8.55
N SER A 39 -0.59 -24.28 7.95
CA SER A 39 0.71 -24.22 7.27
C SER A 39 1.84 -23.87 8.23
N PRO A 40 2.91 -24.68 8.32
CA PRO A 40 4.15 -24.33 9.02
C PRO A 40 4.72 -22.98 8.55
N PHE A 41 4.45 -22.59 7.30
CA PHE A 41 4.83 -21.32 6.71
C PHE A 41 4.08 -20.14 7.34
N ALA A 42 2.78 -20.24 7.61
CA ALA A 42 2.04 -19.15 8.25
C ALA A 42 2.46 -18.95 9.72
N VAL A 43 2.78 -20.04 10.42
CA VAL A 43 3.33 -19.99 11.78
C VAL A 43 4.75 -19.41 11.77
N GLY A 44 5.58 -19.83 10.82
CA GLY A 44 6.92 -19.28 10.61
C GLY A 44 6.90 -17.80 10.23
N TRP A 45 5.99 -17.40 9.34
CA TRP A 45 5.77 -16.01 8.94
C TRP A 45 5.28 -15.17 10.11
N VAL A 46 4.26 -15.60 10.86
CA VAL A 46 3.79 -14.88 12.06
C VAL A 46 4.90 -14.81 13.12
N ALA A 47 5.65 -15.90 13.35
CA ALA A 47 6.74 -15.91 14.33
C ALA A 47 7.93 -15.03 13.91
N GLY A 48 8.33 -15.06 12.64
CA GLY A 48 9.37 -14.20 12.05
C GLY A 48 8.95 -12.74 12.06
N TRP A 49 7.72 -12.45 11.64
CA TRP A 49 7.13 -11.13 11.67
C TRP A 49 7.04 -10.59 13.11
N LEU A 50 6.54 -11.38 14.07
CA LEU A 50 6.46 -10.98 15.47
C LEU A 50 7.84 -10.78 16.11
N THR A 51 8.83 -11.62 15.83
CA THR A 51 10.18 -11.49 16.41
C THR A 51 10.98 -10.33 15.82
N THR A 52 10.63 -9.90 14.62
CA THR A 52 11.31 -8.81 13.93
C THR A 52 10.63 -7.46 14.15
N GLU A 53 9.31 -7.45 14.28
CA GLU A 53 8.52 -6.24 14.57
C GLU A 53 8.32 -6.00 16.07
N PHE A 54 8.43 -7.04 16.91
CA PHE A 54 8.32 -6.96 18.37
C PHE A 54 9.52 -7.64 19.07
N PRO A 55 9.97 -7.12 20.22
CA PRO A 55 11.03 -7.76 21.00
C PRO A 55 10.68 -9.22 21.37
N PRO A 56 11.66 -10.14 21.48
CA PRO A 56 11.42 -11.56 21.82
C PRO A 56 10.62 -11.83 23.10
N HIS A 57 10.60 -10.87 24.03
CA HIS A 57 9.86 -10.96 25.30
C HIS A 57 8.36 -10.61 25.19
N VAL A 58 7.92 -9.99 24.09
CA VAL A 58 6.49 -9.74 23.81
C VAL A 58 5.83 -11.02 23.27
N VAL A 59 6.60 -11.90 22.60
CA VAL A 59 6.15 -13.20 22.10
C VAL A 59 6.10 -14.28 23.20
N THR A 60 6.85 -14.12 24.29
CA THR A 60 6.91 -15.07 25.43
C THR A 60 6.12 -14.62 26.67
N GLY A 61 5.40 -13.51 26.59
CA GLY A 61 4.72 -12.92 27.73
C GLY A 61 3.36 -13.53 28.03
N HIS A 62 3.32 -14.73 28.63
CA HIS A 62 2.34 -15.10 29.69
C HIS A 62 2.78 -16.28 30.57
N ALA A 63 3.96 -16.91 30.37
CA ALA A 63 4.34 -18.08 31.17
C ALA A 63 5.31 -17.83 32.34
N LEU A 64 6.16 -16.80 32.35
CA LEU A 64 7.16 -16.64 33.40
C LEU A 64 7.40 -15.17 33.77
N SER A 65 6.58 -14.64 34.67
CA SER A 65 6.93 -13.42 35.41
C SER A 65 7.91 -13.79 36.53
N ARG A 66 8.99 -12.99 36.66
CA ARG A 66 9.99 -12.89 37.76
C ARG A 66 11.46 -13.15 37.39
N VAL A 67 11.94 -12.63 36.27
CA VAL A 67 13.39 -12.34 36.13
C VAL A 67 13.58 -10.93 35.56
N SER A 68 14.48 -10.16 36.17
CA SER A 68 14.81 -8.79 35.80
C SER A 68 15.24 -8.67 34.33
N ARG A 69 14.71 -7.63 33.67
CA ARG A 69 14.82 -7.32 32.24
C ARG A 69 16.25 -6.97 31.83
N PRO A 70 16.84 -7.52 30.74
CA PRO A 70 18.09 -7.00 30.21
C PRO A 70 17.89 -6.05 29.02
N SER A 71 18.83 -5.13 28.92
CA SER A 71 19.05 -4.05 27.93
C SER A 71 19.08 -4.47 26.45
N ILE A 72 19.21 -5.76 26.15
CA ILE A 72 19.41 -6.30 24.79
C ILE A 72 18.23 -6.01 23.85
N GLY A 73 16.99 -6.09 24.35
CA GLY A 73 15.80 -5.83 23.52
C GLY A 73 15.63 -4.37 23.09
N ARG A 74 16.18 -3.41 23.85
CA ARG A 74 16.21 -1.98 23.47
C ARG A 74 17.28 -1.70 22.42
N VAL A 75 18.39 -2.43 22.45
CA VAL A 75 19.48 -2.29 21.47
C VAL A 75 19.04 -2.84 20.11
N GLY A 76 18.40 -4.01 20.07
CA GLY A 76 17.92 -4.61 18.81
C GLY A 76 16.87 -3.77 18.08
N THR A 77 15.88 -3.22 18.80
CA THR A 77 14.88 -2.33 18.20
C THR A 77 15.47 -0.99 17.78
N SER A 78 16.43 -0.44 18.53
CA SER A 78 17.16 0.78 18.15
C SER A 78 17.95 0.57 16.86
N TRP A 79 18.63 -0.57 16.72
CA TRP A 79 19.44 -0.88 15.54
C TRP A 79 18.60 -1.13 14.28
N ALA A 80 17.52 -1.91 14.38
CA ALA A 80 16.60 -2.12 13.26
C ALA A 80 15.89 -0.83 12.84
N SER A 81 15.53 0.04 13.80
CA SER A 81 14.94 1.35 13.51
C SER A 81 15.95 2.28 12.82
N GLN A 82 17.20 2.30 13.30
CA GLN A 82 18.27 3.06 12.66
C GLN A 82 18.52 2.59 11.23
N LYS A 83 18.57 1.28 10.98
CA LYS A 83 18.76 0.74 9.63
C LYS A 83 17.59 1.04 8.68
N ALA A 84 16.36 1.02 9.19
CA ALA A 84 15.20 1.43 8.41
C ALA A 84 15.26 2.93 8.06
N ASP A 85 15.60 3.78 9.03
CA ASP A 85 15.75 5.23 8.83
C ASP A 85 16.88 5.57 7.84
N GLU A 86 18.01 4.86 7.91
CA GLU A 86 19.13 4.96 6.97
C GLU A 86 18.67 4.63 5.54
N ALA A 87 17.98 3.52 5.32
CA ALA A 87 17.50 3.11 3.99
C ALA A 87 16.46 4.08 3.42
N LEU A 88 15.51 4.54 4.25
CA LEU A 88 14.49 5.51 3.85
C LEU A 88 15.10 6.87 3.52
N THR A 89 16.00 7.36 4.36
CA THR A 89 16.70 8.64 4.14
C THR A 89 17.57 8.56 2.89
N ALA A 90 18.32 7.46 2.69
CA ALA A 90 19.16 7.29 1.51
C ALA A 90 18.33 7.34 0.21
N ALA A 91 17.18 6.67 0.17
CA ALA A 91 16.30 6.70 -0.98
C ALA A 91 15.76 8.12 -1.28
N LEU A 92 15.40 8.90 -0.26
CA LEU A 92 14.94 10.28 -0.43
C LEU A 92 16.07 11.23 -0.87
N VAL A 93 17.28 11.02 -0.35
CA VAL A 93 18.49 11.75 -0.78
C VAL A 93 18.83 11.43 -2.23
N GLU A 94 18.68 10.18 -2.67
CA GLU A 94 18.87 9.82 -4.08
C GLU A 94 17.86 10.56 -4.98
N CYS A 95 16.59 10.65 -4.56
CA CYS A 95 15.56 11.33 -5.35
C CYS A 95 15.73 12.86 -5.40
N PHE A 96 16.09 13.48 -4.28
CA PHE A 96 15.88 14.92 -4.08
C PHE A 96 17.11 15.67 -3.57
N GLY A 97 18.21 14.97 -3.27
CA GLY A 97 19.43 15.53 -2.68
C GLY A 97 19.42 15.52 -1.14
N PRO A 98 20.57 15.84 -0.51
CA PRO A 98 20.75 15.78 0.94
C PRO A 98 19.80 16.69 1.71
N ASP A 99 19.41 17.81 1.10
CA ASP A 99 18.58 18.85 1.74
C ASP A 99 17.08 18.67 1.44
N PHE A 100 16.64 17.47 1.03
CA PHE A 100 15.25 17.22 0.65
C PHE A 100 14.22 17.64 1.71
N ARG A 101 14.59 17.58 2.99
CA ARG A 101 13.74 17.99 4.12
C ARG A 101 13.35 19.45 4.04
N GLU A 102 14.21 20.31 3.47
CA GLU A 102 13.91 21.72 3.24
C GLU A 102 12.93 21.94 2.09
N LEU A 103 12.75 20.94 1.22
CA LEU A 103 11.80 20.94 0.11
C LEU A 103 10.42 20.41 0.51
N VAL A 104 10.31 19.72 1.65
CA VAL A 104 9.05 19.13 2.12
C VAL A 104 8.04 20.23 2.41
N ARG A 105 6.88 20.17 1.74
CA ARG A 105 5.74 21.06 2.00
C ARG A 105 4.52 20.21 2.29
N HIS A 106 3.86 20.51 3.39
CA HIS A 106 2.55 19.97 3.71
C HIS A 106 1.57 21.11 3.96
N PRO A 107 0.25 20.90 3.78
CA PRO A 107 -0.78 21.90 4.05
C PRO A 107 -0.91 22.38 5.51
N ALA A 108 0.04 22.04 6.39
CA ALA A 108 -0.16 22.01 7.83
C ALA A 108 -0.68 23.34 8.41
N TYR A 109 -1.64 23.15 9.31
CA TYR A 109 -2.32 24.14 10.14
C TYR A 109 -1.38 24.85 11.13
N VAL A 110 -1.58 26.16 11.31
CA VAL A 110 -1.04 26.98 12.41
C VAL A 110 -1.44 26.36 13.74
N GLN A 111 -0.50 26.05 14.63
CA GLN A 111 -0.83 25.60 15.99
C GLN A 111 -1.88 26.52 16.62
N SER A 112 -3.08 26.01 16.88
CA SER A 112 -3.87 26.57 17.98
C SER A 112 -3.11 26.25 19.26
N GLU A 113 -2.59 27.27 19.91
CA GLU A 113 -2.20 27.24 21.31
C GLU A 113 -3.41 26.81 22.14
N GLY A 114 -3.60 25.50 22.30
CA GLY A 114 -4.78 25.02 23.04
C GLY A 114 -5.21 23.58 22.81
N ALA A 115 -4.39 22.69 22.24
CA ALA A 115 -4.74 21.27 22.27
C ALA A 115 -4.83 20.80 23.74
N PRO A 116 -5.99 20.29 24.21
CA PRO A 116 -6.12 19.85 25.58
C PRO A 116 -5.09 18.74 25.85
N ARG A 117 -4.32 18.88 26.94
CA ARG A 117 -3.60 17.76 27.56
C ARG A 117 -4.64 16.78 28.11
N GLY A 118 -5.28 16.03 27.22
CA GLY A 118 -6.35 15.08 27.56
C GLY A 118 -5.78 13.88 28.32
N GLY A 119 -6.30 13.66 29.53
CA GLY A 119 -5.90 12.60 30.46
C GLY A 119 -6.21 11.18 30.00
N LEU A 120 -6.06 10.23 30.94
CA LEU A 120 -6.08 8.76 30.78
C LEU A 120 -7.33 8.12 30.11
N LEU A 121 -8.26 8.89 29.55
CA LEU A 121 -9.40 8.36 28.82
C LEU A 121 -8.95 7.83 27.44
N ARG A 122 -9.34 6.59 27.15
CA ARG A 122 -8.98 5.85 25.93
C ARG A 122 -9.37 6.66 24.68
N ARG A 123 -8.39 7.23 23.99
CA ARG A 123 -8.61 7.94 22.73
C ARG A 123 -9.33 7.02 21.73
N PRO A 124 -10.32 7.52 20.97
CA PRO A 124 -10.96 6.73 19.92
C PRO A 124 -9.91 6.26 18.91
N GLY A 125 -10.11 5.05 18.35
CA GLY A 125 -9.25 4.52 17.30
C GLY A 125 -9.19 5.44 16.07
N PRO A 126 -8.13 5.37 15.25
CA PRO A 126 -7.84 6.35 14.21
C PRO A 126 -8.97 6.51 13.18
N HIS A 127 -9.62 5.41 12.78
CA HIS A 127 -10.80 5.47 11.89
C HIS A 127 -11.95 6.29 12.49
N ARG A 128 -12.30 6.06 13.77
CA ARG A 128 -13.32 6.86 14.47
C ARG A 128 -12.92 8.32 14.63
N ARG A 129 -11.63 8.64 14.58
CA ARG A 129 -11.11 10.00 14.72
C ARG A 129 -11.18 10.80 13.42
N TYR A 130 -11.00 10.16 12.27
CA TYR A 130 -10.82 10.86 10.99
C TYR A 130 -11.91 10.58 9.95
N ALA A 131 -12.65 9.48 10.08
CA ALA A 131 -13.57 9.02 9.04
C ALA A 131 -14.98 8.71 9.55
N ALA A 132 -15.28 8.97 10.83
CA ALA A 132 -16.55 8.58 11.45
C ALA A 132 -17.79 9.13 10.72
N GLU A 133 -17.70 10.34 10.18
CA GLU A 133 -18.80 11.03 9.49
C GLU A 133 -18.77 10.86 7.96
N THR A 134 -17.69 10.27 7.43
CA THR A 134 -17.40 10.17 6.00
C THR A 134 -16.97 8.75 5.65
N SER A 135 -17.76 7.77 6.10
CA SER A 135 -17.55 6.35 5.86
C SER A 135 -18.60 5.76 4.92
N ASP A 136 -18.24 4.66 4.25
CA ASP A 136 -19.12 3.85 3.43
C ASP A 136 -19.81 4.65 2.29
N ILE A 137 -19.07 5.58 1.69
CA ILE A 137 -19.50 6.38 0.53
C ILE A 137 -19.33 5.53 -0.73
N SER A 138 -20.36 5.49 -1.58
CA SER A 138 -20.30 4.73 -2.84
C SER A 138 -19.53 5.51 -3.91
N TYR A 139 -18.59 4.85 -4.58
CA TYR A 139 -17.90 5.38 -5.76
C TYR A 139 -18.30 4.68 -7.07
N GLY A 140 -19.26 3.75 -7.03
CA GLY A 140 -19.73 3.07 -8.23
C GLY A 140 -20.73 1.93 -7.98
N PRO A 141 -21.06 1.14 -9.02
CA PRO A 141 -22.20 0.22 -8.98
C PRO A 141 -21.95 -1.11 -8.25
N GLY A 142 -20.72 -1.41 -7.81
CA GLY A 142 -20.33 -2.70 -7.22
C GLY A 142 -20.77 -2.92 -5.77
N GLY A 143 -21.76 -2.16 -5.28
CA GLY A 143 -22.29 -2.29 -3.92
C GLY A 143 -21.20 -2.12 -2.86
N SER A 144 -21.08 -3.09 -1.95
CA SER A 144 -20.11 -3.03 -0.86
C SER A 144 -18.64 -3.05 -1.32
N GLU A 145 -18.36 -3.56 -2.51
CA GLU A 145 -17.01 -3.56 -3.10
C GLU A 145 -16.63 -2.17 -3.61
N HIS A 146 -17.62 -1.30 -3.89
CA HIS A 146 -17.39 0.07 -4.38
C HIS A 146 -17.64 1.12 -3.30
N LEU A 147 -17.18 0.84 -2.08
CA LEU A 147 -17.27 1.78 -0.96
C LEU A 147 -15.91 2.36 -0.61
N LEU A 148 -15.88 3.62 -0.21
CA LEU A 148 -14.71 4.31 0.32
C LEU A 148 -15.00 5.00 1.66
N ASP A 149 -13.94 5.23 2.43
CA ASP A 149 -13.94 6.05 3.64
C ASP A 149 -12.98 7.23 3.40
N ILE A 150 -13.43 8.45 3.73
CA ILE A 150 -12.62 9.66 3.64
C ILE A 150 -12.12 10.02 5.04
N TRP A 151 -10.80 10.15 5.17
CA TRP A 151 -10.09 10.46 6.39
C TRP A 151 -9.61 11.89 6.33
N ARG A 152 -10.14 12.71 7.24
CA ARG A 152 -9.81 14.12 7.33
C ARG A 152 -9.86 14.57 8.79
N ARG A 153 -9.22 15.69 9.10
CA ARG A 153 -9.46 16.35 10.39
C ARG A 153 -10.78 17.12 10.32
N HIS A 154 -11.51 17.15 11.43
CA HIS A 154 -12.77 17.88 11.53
C HIS A 154 -12.59 19.41 11.51
N ASP A 155 -11.38 19.90 11.82
CA ASP A 155 -11.04 21.32 11.90
C ASP A 155 -10.43 21.89 10.62
N LEU A 156 -10.48 21.16 9.50
CA LEU A 156 -10.09 21.70 8.20
C LEU A 156 -11.07 22.80 7.79
N ALA A 157 -10.54 24.01 7.57
CA ALA A 157 -11.33 25.15 7.16
C ALA A 157 -12.04 24.88 5.82
N PRO A 158 -13.32 25.26 5.67
CA PRO A 158 -14.03 25.18 4.39
C PRO A 158 -13.27 25.91 3.27
N GLY A 159 -13.30 25.36 2.05
CA GLY A 159 -12.67 25.96 0.87
C GLY A 159 -11.16 25.72 0.74
N ARG A 160 -10.53 24.97 1.66
CA ARG A 160 -9.16 24.46 1.48
C ARG A 160 -9.17 23.38 0.40
N ARG A 161 -8.20 23.43 -0.52
CA ARG A 161 -7.90 22.36 -1.50
C ARG A 161 -6.69 21.58 -1.00
N ALA A 162 -6.92 20.53 -0.21
CA ALA A 162 -5.86 19.73 0.37
C ALA A 162 -5.46 18.55 -0.54
N PRO A 163 -4.15 18.27 -0.74
CA PRO A 163 -3.70 17.11 -1.50
C PRO A 163 -4.29 15.81 -0.96
N VAL A 164 -4.60 14.90 -1.88
CA VAL A 164 -5.33 13.67 -1.61
C VAL A 164 -4.40 12.46 -1.70
N LEU A 165 -4.50 11.54 -0.75
CA LEU A 165 -3.83 10.24 -0.77
C LEU A 165 -4.87 9.11 -0.81
N ILE A 166 -4.97 8.41 -1.94
CA ILE A 166 -5.79 7.21 -2.07
C ILE A 166 -5.02 5.99 -1.58
N GLN A 167 -5.60 5.21 -0.66
CA GLN A 167 -5.06 3.95 -0.16
C GLN A 167 -5.81 2.76 -0.74
N VAL A 168 -5.10 1.91 -1.46
CA VAL A 168 -5.58 0.64 -2.01
C VAL A 168 -5.15 -0.52 -1.09
N PRO A 169 -6.09 -1.24 -0.47
CA PRO A 169 -5.73 -2.32 0.45
C PRO A 169 -5.08 -3.50 -0.28
N GLY A 170 -4.19 -4.20 0.39
CA GLY A 170 -3.68 -5.51 0.00
C GLY A 170 -4.67 -6.63 0.32
N GLY A 171 -4.13 -7.84 0.49
CA GLY A 171 -4.94 -9.04 0.76
C GLY A 171 -5.07 -9.97 -0.44
N ALA A 172 -3.98 -10.14 -1.20
CA ALA A 172 -3.88 -11.10 -2.31
C ALA A 172 -5.07 -11.03 -3.30
N TRP A 173 -5.56 -9.82 -3.58
CA TRP A 173 -6.73 -9.53 -4.43
C TRP A 173 -8.06 -10.18 -3.99
N ALA A 174 -8.06 -10.95 -2.91
CA ALA A 174 -9.17 -11.81 -2.52
C ALA A 174 -9.77 -11.44 -1.15
N VAL A 175 -8.99 -10.78 -0.29
CA VAL A 175 -9.38 -10.44 1.08
C VAL A 175 -9.07 -8.98 1.42
N ASN A 176 -9.40 -8.61 2.66
CA ASN A 176 -9.33 -7.26 3.22
C ASN A 176 -10.24 -6.25 2.51
N GLY A 177 -10.31 -5.04 3.09
CA GLY A 177 -11.05 -3.91 2.55
C GLY A 177 -10.42 -2.61 3.04
N LYS A 178 -11.16 -1.51 2.92
CA LYS A 178 -10.74 -0.14 3.23
C LYS A 178 -10.34 0.17 4.68
N ARG A 179 -10.26 -0.84 5.56
CA ARG A 179 -10.00 -0.69 7.00
C ARG A 179 -8.79 -1.52 7.44
N HIS A 180 -8.14 -1.06 8.49
CA HIS A 180 -7.00 -1.62 9.24
C HIS A 180 -5.61 -1.50 8.62
N GLN A 181 -5.44 -1.59 7.29
CA GLN A 181 -4.13 -1.38 6.66
C GLN A 181 -3.82 0.11 6.48
N ALA A 182 -2.52 0.47 6.52
CA ALA A 182 -2.01 1.83 6.34
C ALA A 182 -2.55 2.88 7.33
N TYR A 183 -3.16 2.47 8.45
CA TYR A 183 -3.68 3.40 9.45
C TYR A 183 -2.58 4.31 10.03
N THR A 184 -1.35 3.80 10.16
CA THR A 184 -0.19 4.60 10.58
C THR A 184 0.10 5.72 9.59
N LEU A 185 0.17 5.41 8.29
CA LEU A 185 0.40 6.39 7.22
C LEU A 185 -0.77 7.38 7.12
N MET A 186 -2.00 6.90 6.97
CA MET A 186 -3.17 7.76 6.78
C MET A 186 -3.42 8.68 7.97
N SER A 187 -3.20 8.20 9.21
CA SER A 187 -3.29 9.06 10.39
C SER A 187 -2.23 10.15 10.39
N HIS A 188 -1.00 9.83 9.95
CA HIS A 188 0.08 10.80 9.86
C HIS A 188 -0.20 11.86 8.79
N MET A 189 -0.63 11.44 7.60
CA MET A 189 -0.99 12.32 6.49
C MET A 189 -2.18 13.23 6.84
N ALA A 190 -3.21 12.70 7.49
CA ALA A 190 -4.34 13.50 7.97
C ALA A 190 -3.91 14.58 8.99
N GLU A 191 -2.97 14.26 9.88
CA GLU A 191 -2.40 15.25 10.82
C GLU A 191 -1.60 16.34 10.10
N LEU A 192 -0.93 16.00 8.99
CA LEU A 192 -0.24 16.93 8.09
C LEU A 192 -1.21 17.74 7.19
N GLY A 193 -2.52 17.53 7.33
CA GLY A 193 -3.55 18.27 6.60
C GLY A 193 -3.87 17.74 5.22
N TRP A 194 -3.49 16.49 4.91
CA TRP A 194 -3.94 15.79 3.71
C TRP A 194 -5.34 15.19 3.91
N ILE A 195 -6.03 14.94 2.81
CA ILE A 195 -7.21 14.07 2.80
C ILE A 195 -6.76 12.68 2.37
N CYS A 196 -7.05 11.67 3.17
CA CYS A 196 -6.80 10.28 2.76
C CYS A 196 -8.12 9.61 2.37
N VAL A 197 -8.12 8.77 1.35
CA VAL A 197 -9.30 8.04 0.89
C VAL A 197 -8.95 6.56 0.87
N SER A 198 -9.55 5.74 1.73
CA SER A 198 -9.36 4.29 1.68
C SER A 198 -10.52 3.62 0.95
N ILE A 199 -10.21 2.74 0.01
CA ILE A 199 -11.20 2.17 -0.92
C ILE A 199 -11.35 0.66 -0.75
N ASN A 200 -12.55 0.14 -0.98
CA ASN A 200 -12.73 -1.26 -1.36
C ASN A 200 -12.47 -1.41 -2.87
N TYR A 201 -12.42 -2.65 -3.36
CA TYR A 201 -12.45 -3.01 -4.79
C TYR A 201 -12.89 -4.46 -4.93
N SER A 202 -13.46 -4.85 -6.07
CA SER A 202 -13.97 -6.22 -6.30
C SER A 202 -12.89 -7.28 -6.06
N LYS A 203 -13.27 -8.37 -5.41
CA LYS A 203 -12.32 -9.41 -4.98
C LYS A 203 -12.40 -10.70 -5.79
N SER A 204 -11.25 -11.33 -5.99
CA SER A 204 -11.16 -12.72 -6.45
C SER A 204 -11.63 -13.70 -5.35
N PRO A 205 -12.11 -14.90 -5.71
CA PRO A 205 -12.29 -15.43 -7.07
C PRO A 205 -13.63 -15.02 -7.71
N ARG A 206 -14.42 -14.12 -7.09
CA ARG A 206 -15.71 -13.67 -7.64
C ARG A 206 -15.51 -12.84 -8.92
N CYS A 207 -14.45 -12.04 -8.97
CA CYS A 207 -13.98 -11.39 -10.18
C CYS A 207 -12.56 -11.85 -10.57
N THR A 208 -12.10 -11.42 -11.74
CA THR A 208 -10.75 -11.69 -12.25
C THR A 208 -10.10 -10.39 -12.70
N PHE A 209 -8.78 -10.35 -12.83
CA PHE A 209 -8.13 -9.23 -13.50
C PHE A 209 -8.70 -9.05 -14.94
N PRO A 210 -8.97 -7.81 -15.41
CA PRO A 210 -8.62 -6.52 -14.82
C PRO A 210 -9.68 -5.86 -13.92
N THR A 211 -10.76 -6.52 -13.49
CA THR A 211 -11.84 -5.89 -12.70
C THR A 211 -11.34 -5.10 -11.49
N HIS A 212 -10.38 -5.66 -10.75
CA HIS A 212 -9.73 -5.02 -9.61
C HIS A 212 -9.12 -3.65 -9.96
N LEU A 213 -8.39 -3.56 -11.09
CA LEU A 213 -7.75 -2.33 -11.55
C LEU A 213 -8.79 -1.31 -12.03
N ILE A 214 -9.82 -1.78 -12.74
CA ILE A 214 -10.94 -0.96 -13.20
C ILE A 214 -11.62 -0.28 -12.01
N ASP A 215 -11.81 -0.98 -10.89
CA ASP A 215 -12.43 -0.42 -9.69
C ASP A 215 -11.55 0.62 -9.01
N VAL A 216 -10.23 0.41 -8.97
CA VAL A 216 -9.27 1.40 -8.46
C VAL A 216 -9.29 2.66 -9.32
N LYS A 217 -9.27 2.53 -10.65
CA LYS A 217 -9.38 3.65 -11.58
C LYS A 217 -10.72 4.38 -11.44
N ARG A 218 -11.82 3.66 -11.23
CA ARG A 218 -13.13 4.27 -10.96
C ARG A 218 -13.12 5.06 -9.65
N ALA A 219 -12.45 4.58 -8.61
CA ALA A 219 -12.29 5.33 -7.38
C ALA A 219 -11.46 6.61 -7.58
N ILE A 220 -10.40 6.57 -8.41
CA ILE A 220 -9.63 7.77 -8.78
C ILE A 220 -10.54 8.78 -9.51
N ALA A 221 -11.32 8.33 -10.49
CA ALA A 221 -12.29 9.17 -11.21
C ALA A 221 -13.30 9.81 -10.25
N TRP A 222 -13.87 9.02 -9.33
CA TRP A 222 -14.78 9.54 -8.31
C TRP A 222 -14.11 10.60 -7.42
N VAL A 223 -12.87 10.37 -6.98
CA VAL A 223 -12.11 11.33 -6.18
C VAL A 223 -11.89 12.62 -6.97
N ARG A 224 -11.50 12.55 -8.25
CA ARG A 224 -11.35 13.73 -9.10
C ARG A 224 -12.63 14.58 -9.17
N GLU A 225 -13.78 13.92 -9.29
CA GLU A 225 -15.06 14.61 -9.46
C GLU A 225 -15.63 15.14 -8.13
N ASN A 226 -15.42 14.44 -7.02
CA ASN A 226 -16.19 14.66 -5.78
C ASN A 226 -15.36 15.14 -4.59
N ILE A 227 -14.03 15.00 -4.60
CA ILE A 227 -13.23 15.20 -3.36
C ILE A 227 -13.20 16.67 -2.90
N ALA A 228 -13.49 17.61 -3.80
CA ALA A 228 -13.58 19.04 -3.48
C ALA A 228 -14.63 19.32 -2.39
N ASP A 229 -15.77 18.60 -2.41
CA ASP A 229 -16.84 18.72 -1.40
C ASP A 229 -16.40 18.28 0.00
N TYR A 230 -15.32 17.51 0.06
CA TYR A 230 -14.71 17.04 1.30
C TYR A 230 -13.46 17.84 1.70
N GLY A 231 -13.10 18.89 0.94
CA GLY A 231 -11.93 19.75 1.15
C GLY A 231 -10.66 19.29 0.43
N GLY A 232 -10.78 18.37 -0.52
CA GLY A 232 -9.66 17.82 -1.26
C GLY A 232 -9.34 18.62 -2.52
N ASP A 233 -8.10 18.50 -2.97
CA ASP A 233 -7.64 19.02 -4.24
C ASP A 233 -7.74 17.93 -5.32
N PRO A 234 -8.70 18.02 -6.26
CA PRO A 234 -8.80 17.06 -7.35
C PRO A 234 -7.60 17.10 -8.32
N ASP A 235 -6.79 18.17 -8.28
CA ASP A 235 -5.60 18.33 -9.12
C ASP A 235 -4.34 17.73 -8.48
N PHE A 236 -4.40 17.25 -7.23
CA PHE A 236 -3.30 16.54 -6.59
C PHE A 236 -3.79 15.28 -5.88
N ILE A 237 -3.70 14.15 -6.59
CA ILE A 237 -4.03 12.81 -6.13
C ILE A 237 -2.76 11.96 -6.14
N ALA A 238 -2.33 11.50 -4.98
CA ALA A 238 -1.34 10.44 -4.84
C ALA A 238 -2.02 9.11 -4.54
N VAL A 239 -1.38 7.99 -4.89
CA VAL A 239 -1.89 6.64 -4.59
C VAL A 239 -0.85 5.80 -3.84
N THR A 240 -1.31 5.03 -2.87
CA THR A 240 -0.48 4.06 -2.14
C THR A 240 -1.26 2.75 -2.00
N GLY A 241 -0.54 1.69 -1.61
CA GLY A 241 -1.12 0.38 -1.42
C GLY A 241 -0.09 -0.63 -0.98
N GLY A 242 -0.52 -1.62 -0.20
CA GLY A 242 0.34 -2.72 0.27
C GLY A 242 0.10 -4.00 -0.52
N SER A 243 1.14 -4.75 -0.88
CA SER A 243 1.04 -6.07 -1.52
C SER A 243 0.21 -6.00 -2.81
N ALA A 244 -0.88 -6.76 -2.92
CA ALA A 244 -1.86 -6.66 -4.01
C ALA A 244 -2.36 -5.23 -4.29
N GLY A 245 -2.48 -4.40 -3.24
CA GLY A 245 -2.83 -2.99 -3.39
C GLY A 245 -1.69 -2.16 -3.96
N GLY A 246 -0.44 -2.49 -3.64
CA GLY A 246 0.76 -1.87 -4.22
C GLY A 246 0.90 -2.21 -5.71
N HIS A 247 0.57 -3.45 -6.08
CA HIS A 247 0.43 -3.87 -7.49
C HIS A 247 -0.63 -3.02 -8.23
N LEU A 248 -1.85 -2.90 -7.67
CA LEU A 248 -2.93 -2.15 -8.31
C LEU A 248 -2.66 -0.64 -8.36
N ALA A 249 -2.07 -0.07 -7.31
CA ALA A 249 -1.65 1.34 -7.27
C ALA A 249 -0.61 1.63 -8.36
N SER A 250 0.36 0.73 -8.56
CA SER A 250 1.39 0.88 -9.57
C SER A 250 0.83 0.78 -10.99
N LEU A 251 -0.04 -0.21 -11.26
CA LEU A 251 -0.74 -0.30 -12.55
C LEU A 251 -1.60 0.94 -12.83
N ALA A 252 -2.37 1.41 -11.85
CA ALA A 252 -3.21 2.60 -12.03
C ALA A 252 -2.37 3.84 -12.37
N ALA A 253 -1.20 4.00 -11.74
CA ALA A 253 -0.29 5.10 -11.99
C ALA A 253 0.42 5.04 -13.36
N LEU A 254 0.68 3.83 -13.88
CA LEU A 254 1.39 3.62 -15.16
C LEU A 254 0.46 3.44 -16.36
N THR A 255 -0.85 3.33 -16.14
CA THR A 255 -1.86 3.19 -17.22
C THR A 255 -2.92 4.30 -17.17
N PRO A 256 -2.58 5.57 -16.89
CA PRO A 256 -3.60 6.60 -16.77
C PRO A 256 -4.37 6.72 -18.09
N ASN A 257 -5.69 6.80 -17.99
CA ASN A 257 -6.61 7.01 -19.12
C ASN A 257 -6.61 5.89 -20.18
N ASP A 258 -5.94 4.76 -19.92
CA ASP A 258 -6.00 3.60 -20.82
C ASP A 258 -7.43 3.02 -20.87
N PRO A 259 -8.13 3.10 -22.03
CA PRO A 259 -9.52 2.66 -22.19
C PRO A 259 -9.71 1.16 -21.90
N ALA A 260 -8.68 0.32 -22.09
CA ALA A 260 -8.75 -1.10 -21.78
C ALA A 260 -8.99 -1.37 -20.28
N PHE A 261 -8.64 -0.41 -19.42
CA PHE A 261 -8.78 -0.48 -17.97
C PHE A 261 -9.81 0.50 -17.40
N GLN A 262 -10.66 1.12 -18.23
CA GLN A 262 -11.75 2.01 -17.79
C GLN A 262 -13.05 1.87 -18.60
N PRO A 263 -13.54 0.63 -18.85
CA PRO A 263 -14.76 0.44 -19.61
C PRO A 263 -15.96 1.10 -18.91
N GLY A 264 -16.70 1.91 -19.67
CA GLY A 264 -17.88 2.65 -19.22
C GLY A 264 -17.61 3.96 -18.47
N PHE A 265 -16.36 4.41 -18.42
CA PHE A 265 -15.96 5.73 -17.91
C PHE A 265 -14.70 6.24 -18.62
N GLU A 266 -14.63 6.01 -19.94
CA GLU A 266 -13.47 6.25 -20.79
C GLU A 266 -13.02 7.70 -20.82
N ASP A 267 -13.94 8.66 -20.67
CA ASP A 267 -13.64 10.09 -20.66
C ASP A 267 -13.12 10.61 -19.31
N ALA A 268 -13.15 9.79 -18.26
CA ALA A 268 -12.72 10.21 -16.93
C ALA A 268 -11.19 10.26 -16.84
N ASP A 269 -10.67 11.37 -16.31
CA ASP A 269 -9.25 11.49 -15.99
C ASP A 269 -8.92 10.61 -14.78
N THR A 270 -7.95 9.70 -14.95
CA THR A 270 -7.42 8.77 -13.94
C THR A 270 -5.92 8.95 -13.68
N THR A 271 -5.31 10.04 -14.16
CA THR A 271 -3.93 10.44 -13.82
C THR A 271 -3.71 10.65 -12.32
N VAL A 272 -2.55 10.24 -11.80
CA VAL A 272 -2.13 10.51 -10.42
C VAL A 272 -0.77 11.23 -10.42
N GLN A 273 -0.51 12.03 -9.39
CA GLN A 273 0.66 12.90 -9.31
C GLN A 273 1.85 12.24 -8.60
N ALA A 274 1.61 11.17 -7.86
CA ALA A 274 2.66 10.42 -7.17
C ALA A 274 2.15 9.03 -6.75
N VAL A 275 3.07 8.10 -6.53
CA VAL A 275 2.72 6.75 -6.08
C VAL A 275 3.76 6.20 -5.10
N ALA A 276 3.29 5.63 -4.00
CA ALA A 276 4.14 5.08 -2.94
C ALA A 276 3.73 3.64 -2.58
N PRO A 277 4.06 2.62 -3.40
CA PRO A 277 3.63 1.26 -3.16
C PRO A 277 4.51 0.58 -2.09
N TYR A 278 3.87 -0.20 -1.22
CA TYR A 278 4.51 -1.00 -0.19
C TYR A 278 4.50 -2.47 -0.61
N TYR A 279 5.70 -3.06 -0.71
CA TYR A 279 5.94 -4.49 -0.95
C TYR A 279 5.01 -5.10 -2.03
N GLY A 280 4.85 -4.36 -3.13
CA GLY A 280 3.95 -4.73 -4.23
C GLY A 280 4.49 -5.89 -5.07
N VAL A 281 3.64 -6.45 -5.92
CA VAL A 281 4.06 -7.37 -6.99
C VAL A 281 4.10 -6.59 -8.30
N TYR A 282 5.18 -6.69 -9.05
CA TYR A 282 5.44 -5.82 -10.19
C TYR A 282 5.61 -6.57 -11.51
N ASP A 283 5.95 -7.85 -11.45
CA ASP A 283 6.09 -8.74 -12.60
C ASP A 283 5.54 -10.14 -12.28
N PHE A 284 4.42 -10.50 -12.91
CA PHE A 284 3.84 -11.85 -12.82
C PHE A 284 4.51 -12.87 -13.74
N THR A 285 5.57 -12.48 -14.46
CA THR A 285 6.34 -13.33 -15.37
C THR A 285 7.79 -13.56 -14.90
N ASP A 286 8.24 -12.83 -13.88
CA ASP A 286 9.54 -13.02 -13.25
C ASP A 286 9.51 -14.17 -12.24
N PHE A 287 9.72 -15.39 -12.75
CA PHE A 287 9.75 -16.60 -11.94
C PHE A 287 10.97 -16.71 -11.01
N GLU A 288 12.03 -15.95 -11.26
CA GLU A 288 13.22 -15.94 -10.38
C GLU A 288 12.93 -15.19 -9.09
N ASN A 289 12.12 -14.13 -9.16
CA ASN A 289 11.69 -13.34 -8.00
C ASN A 289 10.22 -13.61 -7.62
N MET A 290 9.74 -14.83 -7.84
CA MET A 290 8.37 -15.23 -7.49
C MET A 290 8.37 -16.37 -6.47
N HIS A 291 7.57 -16.22 -5.42
CA HIS A 291 7.32 -17.31 -4.49
C HIS A 291 6.59 -18.47 -5.20
N GLU A 292 6.96 -19.72 -4.92
CA GLU A 292 6.46 -20.92 -5.62
C GLU A 292 4.93 -21.05 -5.64
N MET A 293 4.25 -20.59 -4.59
CA MET A 293 2.79 -20.61 -4.48
C MET A 293 2.09 -19.49 -5.26
N MET A 294 2.82 -18.48 -5.73
CA MET A 294 2.22 -17.30 -6.37
C MET A 294 1.65 -17.64 -7.74
N LEU A 295 2.39 -18.33 -8.61
CA LEU A 295 1.90 -18.66 -9.95
C LEU A 295 0.61 -19.50 -9.91
N PRO A 296 0.52 -20.62 -9.16
CA PRO A 296 -0.74 -21.36 -9.03
C PRO A 296 -1.87 -20.49 -8.47
N PHE A 297 -1.58 -19.60 -7.52
CA PHE A 297 -2.60 -18.70 -6.98
C PHE A 297 -3.12 -17.72 -8.04
N LEU A 298 -2.23 -17.11 -8.83
CA LEU A 298 -2.60 -16.24 -9.94
C LEU A 298 -3.44 -17.00 -10.98
N GLU A 299 -3.01 -18.20 -11.39
CA GLU A 299 -3.70 -19.02 -12.38
C GLU A 299 -5.10 -19.43 -11.96
N HIS A 300 -5.33 -19.75 -10.68
CA HIS A 300 -6.59 -20.33 -10.22
C HIS A 300 -7.55 -19.31 -9.60
N PHE A 301 -7.04 -18.21 -9.01
CA PHE A 301 -7.86 -17.25 -8.26
C PHE A 301 -7.96 -15.89 -8.93
N VAL A 302 -6.83 -15.33 -9.40
CA VAL A 302 -6.76 -13.91 -9.81
C VAL A 302 -6.99 -13.74 -11.31
N LEU A 303 -6.23 -14.47 -12.13
CA LEU A 303 -6.29 -14.39 -13.59
C LEU A 303 -7.26 -15.43 -14.18
N LYS A 304 -7.47 -16.56 -13.49
CA LYS A 304 -8.25 -17.72 -13.96
C LYS A 304 -7.82 -18.19 -15.36
N SER A 305 -6.51 -18.22 -15.59
CA SER A 305 -5.90 -18.52 -16.87
C SER A 305 -4.49 -19.06 -16.62
N ARG A 306 -4.09 -20.09 -17.37
CA ARG A 306 -2.75 -20.69 -17.26
C ARG A 306 -1.72 -19.83 -17.98
N TYR A 307 -0.56 -19.63 -17.36
CA TYR A 307 0.54 -18.87 -17.97
C TYR A 307 1.01 -19.51 -19.28
N SER A 308 1.09 -20.84 -19.33
CA SER A 308 1.51 -21.58 -20.52
C SER A 308 0.58 -21.39 -21.72
N GLU A 309 -0.67 -21.00 -21.49
CA GLU A 309 -1.69 -20.83 -22.53
C GLU A 309 -1.89 -19.35 -22.89
N ASN A 310 -1.73 -18.44 -21.92
CA ASN A 310 -1.98 -17.02 -22.12
C ASN A 310 -0.93 -16.15 -21.39
N PRO A 311 0.34 -16.14 -21.83
CA PRO A 311 1.39 -15.36 -21.20
C PRO A 311 1.14 -13.85 -21.28
N GLU A 312 0.48 -13.37 -22.34
CA GLU A 312 0.14 -11.95 -22.50
C GLU A 312 -0.79 -11.44 -21.39
N ARG A 313 -1.69 -12.29 -20.88
CA ARG A 313 -2.57 -11.91 -19.76
C ARG A 313 -1.79 -11.66 -18.47
N PHE A 314 -0.67 -12.35 -18.27
CA PHE A 314 0.22 -12.13 -17.12
C PHE A 314 1.06 -10.87 -17.33
N ARG A 315 1.56 -10.63 -18.54
CA ARG A 315 2.26 -9.38 -18.88
C ARG A 315 1.37 -8.15 -18.75
N ALA A 316 0.13 -8.21 -19.25
CA ALA A 316 -0.86 -7.14 -19.11
C ALA A 316 -1.27 -6.87 -17.65
N ALA A 317 -1.07 -7.86 -16.77
CA ALA A 317 -1.29 -7.72 -15.34
C ALA A 317 0.00 -7.34 -14.59
N SER A 318 1.11 -7.06 -15.27
CA SER A 318 2.40 -6.75 -14.62
C SER A 318 2.71 -5.25 -14.74
N PRO A 319 2.78 -4.49 -13.63
CA PRO A 319 3.16 -3.07 -13.67
C PRO A 319 4.42 -2.78 -14.49
N ILE A 320 5.44 -3.64 -14.44
CA ILE A 320 6.71 -3.45 -15.14
C ILE A 320 6.55 -3.28 -16.67
N THR A 321 5.53 -3.91 -17.26
CA THR A 321 5.20 -3.82 -18.70
C THR A 321 4.89 -2.39 -19.13
N TYR A 322 4.47 -1.54 -18.19
CA TYR A 322 4.03 -0.18 -18.44
C TYR A 322 5.03 0.88 -17.96
N ALA A 323 6.28 0.50 -17.67
CA ALA A 323 7.32 1.47 -17.33
C ALA A 323 7.62 2.42 -18.51
N HIS A 324 7.62 3.73 -18.26
CA HIS A 324 7.88 4.75 -19.27
C HIS A 324 8.47 6.03 -18.64
N GLY A 325 9.07 6.91 -19.46
CA GLY A 325 9.74 8.13 -18.99
C GLY A 325 8.80 9.15 -18.33
N GLU A 326 7.55 9.23 -18.78
CA GLU A 326 6.52 10.11 -18.22
C GLU A 326 5.85 9.56 -16.94
N ALA A 327 6.39 8.49 -16.34
CA ALA A 327 5.80 7.89 -15.14
C ALA A 327 5.78 8.93 -14.00
N PRO A 328 4.71 9.00 -13.19
CA PRO A 328 4.70 9.90 -12.04
C PRO A 328 5.80 9.50 -11.04
N PRO A 329 6.24 10.39 -10.14
CA PRO A 329 7.19 10.03 -9.09
C PRO A 329 6.77 8.76 -8.33
N PHE A 330 7.67 7.77 -8.30
CA PHE A 330 7.52 6.52 -7.55
C PHE A 330 8.38 6.54 -6.29
N PHE A 331 7.83 6.11 -5.15
CA PHE A 331 8.60 5.77 -3.96
C PHE A 331 8.23 4.36 -3.49
N VAL A 332 9.04 3.39 -3.88
CA VAL A 332 8.81 1.97 -3.63
C VAL A 332 9.48 1.56 -2.32
N LEU A 333 8.70 0.98 -1.40
CA LEU A 333 9.20 0.46 -0.13
C LEU A 333 9.06 -1.05 -0.11
N HIS A 334 10.13 -1.78 0.20
CA HIS A 334 10.08 -3.26 0.26
C HIS A 334 10.83 -3.80 1.46
N GLY A 335 10.38 -4.92 2.02
CA GLY A 335 11.11 -5.58 3.10
C GLY A 335 12.18 -6.53 2.58
N GLU A 336 13.40 -6.43 3.12
CA GLU A 336 14.52 -7.31 2.75
C GLU A 336 14.18 -8.80 2.97
N LYS A 337 13.42 -9.11 4.03
CA LYS A 337 13.03 -10.47 4.43
C LYS A 337 11.59 -10.81 4.05
N ASP A 338 11.10 -10.22 2.97
CA ASP A 338 9.77 -10.53 2.46
C ASP A 338 9.76 -11.91 1.79
N GLU A 339 9.27 -12.91 2.53
CA GLU A 339 9.15 -14.30 2.07
C GLU A 339 7.90 -14.54 1.20
N LEU A 340 6.99 -13.57 1.10
CA LEU A 340 5.77 -13.69 0.28
C LEU A 340 5.98 -13.08 -1.10
N VAL A 341 6.58 -11.90 -1.15
CA VAL A 341 6.94 -11.20 -2.37
C VAL A 341 8.42 -10.83 -2.28
N PRO A 342 9.33 -11.58 -2.91
CA PRO A 342 10.75 -11.32 -2.83
C PRO A 342 11.10 -9.88 -3.21
N ALA A 343 12.01 -9.25 -2.45
CA ALA A 343 12.42 -7.86 -2.69
C ALA A 343 13.00 -7.63 -4.11
N GLY A 344 13.48 -8.70 -4.77
CA GLY A 344 13.92 -8.66 -6.16
C GLY A 344 12.86 -8.12 -7.14
N GLN A 345 11.57 -8.37 -6.87
CA GLN A 345 10.46 -7.78 -7.64
C GLN A 345 10.52 -6.25 -7.68
N ALA A 346 10.72 -5.62 -6.52
CA ALA A 346 10.84 -4.17 -6.44
C ALA A 346 12.15 -3.66 -7.04
N ARG A 347 13.27 -4.38 -6.86
CA ARG A 347 14.57 -4.00 -7.44
C ARG A 347 14.49 -3.94 -8.97
N VAL A 348 13.98 -5.01 -9.59
CA VAL A 348 13.85 -5.10 -11.06
C VAL A 348 12.87 -4.05 -11.58
N PHE A 349 11.74 -3.85 -10.90
CA PHE A 349 10.77 -2.82 -11.28
C PHE A 349 11.34 -1.40 -11.20
N CYS A 350 12.04 -1.05 -10.11
CA CYS A 350 12.65 0.27 -9.97
C CYS A 350 13.77 0.49 -10.99
N ALA A 351 14.53 -0.55 -11.34
CA ALA A 351 15.51 -0.47 -12.43
C ALA A 351 14.81 -0.21 -13.77
N ALA A 352 13.76 -0.96 -14.10
CA ALA A 352 13.00 -0.77 -15.32
C ALA A 352 12.39 0.65 -15.45
N LEU A 353 11.87 1.22 -14.37
CA LEU A 353 11.40 2.62 -14.37
C LEU A 353 12.53 3.61 -14.68
N ARG A 354 13.70 3.44 -14.04
CA ARG A 354 14.88 4.30 -14.29
C ARG A 354 15.38 4.15 -15.72
N ASP A 355 15.48 2.93 -16.22
CA ASP A 355 15.95 2.62 -17.58
C ASP A 355 14.98 3.16 -18.65
N ALA A 356 13.68 3.20 -18.34
CA ALA A 356 12.66 3.81 -19.19
C ALA A 356 12.68 5.36 -19.13
N GLY A 357 13.50 5.97 -18.27
CA GLY A 357 13.69 7.42 -18.16
C GLY A 357 12.80 8.12 -17.14
N ALA A 358 12.16 7.40 -16.21
CA ALA A 358 11.29 8.01 -15.21
C ALA A 358 12.06 9.01 -14.32
N ALA A 359 11.53 10.22 -14.19
CA ALA A 359 12.27 11.34 -13.57
C ALA A 359 12.53 11.19 -12.06
N THR A 360 11.71 10.41 -11.34
CA THR A 360 11.88 10.22 -9.89
C THR A 360 11.46 8.81 -9.50
N VAL A 361 12.44 8.00 -9.10
CA VAL A 361 12.25 6.63 -8.61
C VAL A 361 13.04 6.47 -7.33
N GLY A 362 12.36 6.53 -6.19
CA GLY A 362 12.93 6.21 -4.89
C GLY A 362 12.69 4.75 -4.56
N TYR A 363 13.72 4.07 -4.08
CA TYR A 363 13.61 2.68 -3.64
C TYR A 363 14.22 2.51 -2.25
N ALA A 364 13.39 2.14 -1.27
CA ALA A 364 13.83 1.85 0.08
C ALA A 364 13.61 0.37 0.40
N GLU A 365 14.71 -0.38 0.45
CA GLU A 365 14.72 -1.74 0.94
C GLU A 365 15.01 -1.76 2.45
N LEU A 366 14.01 -2.13 3.24
CA LEU A 366 14.07 -2.03 4.69
C LEU A 366 14.71 -3.28 5.29
N ALA A 367 15.90 -3.11 5.86
CA ALA A 367 16.66 -4.19 6.48
C ALA A 367 15.82 -4.94 7.53
N ASN A 368 15.83 -6.26 7.45
CA ASN A 368 15.03 -7.18 8.26
C ASN A 368 13.50 -7.02 8.18
N ALA A 369 12.93 -6.10 7.39
CA ALA A 369 11.47 -6.02 7.31
C ALA A 369 10.90 -7.23 6.59
N HIS A 370 9.79 -7.75 7.09
CA HIS A 370 8.99 -8.77 6.43
C HIS A 370 7.84 -8.14 5.64
N HIS A 371 7.09 -8.98 4.91
CA HIS A 371 5.83 -8.59 4.29
C HIS A 371 4.91 -7.89 5.30
N ALA A 372 4.16 -6.88 4.85
CA ALA A 372 3.14 -6.23 5.67
C ALA A 372 3.68 -5.54 6.95
N PHE A 373 4.90 -5.00 6.90
CA PHE A 373 5.52 -4.29 8.02
C PHE A 373 4.78 -3.02 8.47
N ASP A 374 3.81 -2.50 7.70
CA ASP A 374 3.03 -1.30 8.01
C ASP A 374 1.70 -1.57 8.74
N ILE A 375 1.21 -2.81 8.77
CA ILE A 375 -0.13 -3.14 9.30
C ILE A 375 -0.25 -2.77 10.78
N THR A 376 0.82 -2.99 11.55
CA THR A 376 0.86 -2.59 12.96
C THR A 376 1.66 -1.33 13.19
N PRO A 377 1.24 -0.47 14.13
CA PRO A 377 2.04 0.69 14.55
C PRO A 377 3.32 0.25 15.27
N THR A 378 4.44 0.20 14.56
CA THR A 378 5.80 -0.05 15.06
C THR A 378 6.67 1.19 14.83
N VAL A 379 7.91 1.18 15.30
CA VAL A 379 8.84 2.29 14.97
C VAL A 379 9.11 2.30 13.47
N ARG A 380 9.34 1.13 12.87
CA ARG A 380 9.57 0.98 11.43
C ARG A 380 8.39 1.51 10.62
N SER A 381 7.15 1.15 10.95
CA SER A 381 6.00 1.63 10.19
C SER A 381 5.76 3.14 10.32
N ARG A 382 6.13 3.75 11.45
CA ARG A 382 6.12 5.21 11.61
C ARG A 382 7.22 5.90 10.80
N LEU A 383 8.43 5.35 10.78
CA LEU A 383 9.54 5.86 9.95
C LEU A 383 9.17 5.77 8.47
N ALA A 384 8.65 4.62 8.03
CA ALA A 384 8.18 4.45 6.66
C ALA A 384 7.05 5.42 6.31
N ALA A 385 6.09 5.63 7.22
CA ALA A 385 5.03 6.63 7.04
C ALA A 385 5.57 8.07 6.94
N GLY A 386 6.57 8.43 7.77
CA GLY A 386 7.23 9.73 7.71
C GLY A 386 8.00 9.95 6.41
N ALA A 387 8.73 8.94 5.95
CA ALA A 387 9.46 9.00 4.68
C ALA A 387 8.51 9.12 3.47
N VAL A 388 7.38 8.40 3.47
CA VAL A 388 6.35 8.57 2.43
C VAL A 388 5.71 9.95 2.51
N ALA A 389 5.48 10.48 3.72
CA ALA A 389 5.02 11.85 3.88
C ALA A 389 6.02 12.85 3.29
N ASP A 390 7.30 12.75 3.65
CA ASP A 390 8.36 13.62 3.11
C ASP A 390 8.41 13.54 1.58
N PHE A 391 8.41 12.33 1.01
CA PHE A 391 8.37 12.12 -0.44
C PHE A 391 7.20 12.87 -1.09
N LEU A 392 5.99 12.61 -0.61
CA LEU A 392 4.78 13.22 -1.14
C LEU A 392 4.75 14.73 -0.91
N GLY A 393 5.32 15.21 0.20
CA GLY A 393 5.43 16.61 0.54
C GLY A 393 6.40 17.37 -0.38
N VAL A 394 7.51 16.75 -0.81
CA VAL A 394 8.39 17.32 -1.83
C VAL A 394 7.67 17.40 -3.19
N VAL A 395 7.02 16.30 -3.60
CA VAL A 395 6.29 16.27 -4.89
C VAL A 395 5.15 17.29 -4.91
N TYR A 396 4.38 17.39 -3.82
CA TYR A 396 3.35 18.41 -3.65
C TYR A 396 3.91 19.83 -3.70
N GLY A 397 4.98 20.10 -2.95
CA GLY A 397 5.63 21.40 -2.91
C GLY A 397 6.12 21.88 -4.28
N ARG A 398 6.72 20.98 -5.08
CA ARG A 398 7.16 21.28 -6.45
C ARG A 398 6.00 21.68 -7.37
N ARG A 399 4.87 20.95 -7.32
CA ARG A 399 3.69 21.29 -8.13
C ARG A 399 3.06 22.61 -7.69
N ALA A 400 2.89 22.82 -6.38
CA ALA A 400 2.34 24.06 -5.85
C ALA A 400 3.18 25.29 -6.23
N GLY A 401 4.51 25.17 -6.16
CA GLY A 401 5.44 26.19 -6.63
C GLY A 401 5.34 26.46 -8.13
N SER A 402 5.29 25.41 -8.95
CA SER A 402 5.14 25.55 -10.41
C SER A 402 3.85 26.28 -10.80
N LEU A 403 2.72 26.00 -10.14
CA LEU A 403 1.45 26.67 -10.40
C LEU A 403 1.52 28.15 -9.99
N ALA A 404 2.14 28.48 -8.85
CA ALA A 404 2.30 29.85 -8.40
C ALA A 404 3.16 30.71 -9.36
N HIS A 405 4.21 30.12 -9.96
CA HIS A 405 5.06 30.81 -10.95
C HIS A 405 4.42 30.95 -12.34
N SER A 406 3.34 30.19 -12.63
CA SER A 406 2.64 30.23 -13.92
C SER A 406 1.50 31.27 -13.98
N LEU A 407 1.11 31.85 -12.85
CA LEU A 407 0.16 32.96 -12.81
C LEU A 407 0.90 34.25 -13.23
N PRO A 408 0.46 34.98 -14.26
CA PRO A 408 1.03 36.28 -14.59
C PRO A 408 0.87 37.19 -13.38
N LEU A 409 1.95 37.87 -12.97
CA LEU A 409 1.86 39.04 -12.11
C LEU A 409 0.94 40.03 -12.83
N SER A 410 -0.33 40.04 -12.44
CA SER A 410 -1.29 41.07 -12.84
C SER A 410 -0.63 42.41 -12.50
N ALA A 411 -0.21 43.11 -13.55
CA ALA A 411 0.33 44.43 -13.45
C ALA A 411 -0.77 45.31 -12.87
N THR A 412 -0.65 45.67 -11.59
CA THR A 412 -1.26 46.86 -11.04
C THR A 412 -0.63 48.05 -11.75
N SER A 413 -1.17 48.42 -12.91
CA SER A 413 -0.99 49.75 -13.47
C SER A 413 -1.79 50.71 -12.60
N ALA A 414 -1.06 51.42 -11.75
CA ALA A 414 -1.52 52.65 -11.14
C ALA A 414 -1.77 53.69 -12.24
N SER A 415 -2.99 54.23 -12.29
CA SER A 415 -3.30 55.60 -12.71
C SER A 415 -4.76 55.89 -12.40
#